data_AF-A0A1I8PXV7-F1
#
_entry.id   AF-A0A1I8PXV7-F1
#
_cell.length_a   1.000
_cell.length_b   1.000
_cell.length_c   1.000
_cell.angle_alpha   90.00
_cell.angle_beta   90.00
_cell.angle_gamma   90.00
#
_symmetry.space_group_name_H-M   'P 1'
#
loop_
_entity.id
_entity.type
_entity.pdbx_description
1 polymer ?
#
loop_
_entity_poly.entity_id
_entity_poly.type
_entity_poly.pdbx_seq_one_letter_code
_entity_poly.pdbx_strand_id
1 'polypeptide(L)'
;MKNKKPDSAADVMKSSITTRNVTPKPQQEPPSDSISATVQIILMLFRNNKCAAPPSSVEALLFLLLVCHIRINNKTLHASKHGKRGNGSFMLLSRGTRTIIREMNRLGMMVDLSHVSTGTMRDALEVSEAPVIFSHSSAYELCNTSRNVQDDMLQSMAKNGGIIMVNFYSKFLTCSDNASVHDAVAHINHIKRVAGIDHVGLGAGYDGINFTPKGLEDVSSYPTLFAELLGVGWSIEDLTKLAGGNFLRVMQQVEKVRDEKRAAGIKPYEDHPNFRAEDPYNCTTS
;
A
#
# COMPACT_ATOMS: atom_id res chain seq x y z
N MET A 1 46.06 -15.30 63.90
CA MET A 1 47.05 -14.50 63.13
C MET A 1 46.97 -14.91 61.66
N LYS A 2 46.70 -13.92 60.79
CA LYS A 2 46.93 -13.83 59.33
C LYS A 2 46.25 -14.82 58.36
N ASN A 3 45.35 -14.23 57.56
CA ASN A 3 44.81 -14.65 56.27
C ASN A 3 45.88 -14.92 55.20
N LYS A 4 45.63 -15.88 54.29
CA LYS A 4 45.76 -15.66 52.84
C LYS A 4 45.02 -16.74 52.01
N LYS A 5 44.22 -16.29 51.04
CA LYS A 5 43.53 -17.06 49.98
C LYS A 5 44.54 -17.81 49.10
N PRO A 6 44.19 -18.96 48.51
CA PRO A 6 44.84 -19.46 47.31
C PRO A 6 44.23 -18.81 46.05
N ASP A 7 45.14 -18.36 45.18
CA ASP A 7 44.89 -17.67 43.93
C ASP A 7 44.44 -18.63 42.79
N SER A 8 43.92 -17.99 41.73
CA SER A 8 43.15 -18.49 40.59
C SER A 8 43.60 -19.77 39.88
N ALA A 9 42.59 -20.46 39.31
CA ALA A 9 42.65 -21.59 38.38
C ALA A 9 43.29 -21.30 37.00
N ALA A 10 44.38 -20.54 36.95
CA ALA A 10 45.08 -20.18 35.71
C ALA A 10 46.34 -21.04 35.41
N ASP A 11 46.76 -21.90 36.34
CA ASP A 11 48.04 -22.64 36.23
C ASP A 11 47.94 -24.15 35.91
N VAL A 12 46.77 -24.65 35.55
CA VAL A 12 46.60 -26.07 35.14
C VAL A 12 46.73 -26.25 33.61
N MET A 13 46.99 -25.19 32.84
CA MET A 13 46.92 -25.22 31.38
C MET A 13 48.28 -25.00 30.67
N LYS A 14 49.38 -25.57 31.16
CA LYS A 14 50.67 -25.61 30.42
C LYS A 14 51.50 -26.87 30.71
N SER A 15 51.09 -28.03 30.21
CA SER A 15 52.03 -29.08 29.77
C SER A 15 51.30 -30.14 28.96
N SER A 16 51.42 -30.04 27.62
CA SER A 16 51.30 -31.13 26.62
C SER A 16 50.90 -30.52 25.28
N ILE A 17 51.79 -29.74 24.68
CA ILE A 17 51.72 -29.42 23.24
C ILE A 17 52.73 -30.35 22.57
N THR A 18 52.26 -31.50 22.10
CA THR A 18 52.93 -32.26 21.05
C THR A 18 52.09 -32.09 19.79
N THR A 19 52.71 -31.44 18.81
CA THR A 19 52.18 -31.11 17.49
C THR A 19 51.75 -32.38 16.74
N ARG A 20 50.45 -32.49 16.44
CA ARG A 20 49.95 -33.31 15.33
C ARG A 20 49.50 -32.37 14.22
N ASN A 21 50.28 -32.33 13.15
CA ASN A 21 49.87 -31.70 11.89
C ASN A 21 48.70 -32.50 11.31
N VAL A 22 47.49 -31.97 11.47
CA VAL A 22 46.30 -32.41 10.75
C VAL A 22 46.04 -31.38 9.67
N THR A 23 46.35 -31.74 8.42
CA THR A 23 45.93 -30.97 7.23
C THR A 23 44.40 -30.93 7.20
N PRO A 24 43.76 -29.74 7.08
CA PRO A 24 42.31 -29.66 7.00
C PRO A 24 41.84 -30.25 5.67
N LYS A 25 40.89 -31.21 5.74
CA LYS A 25 40.07 -31.60 4.58
C LYS A 25 39.33 -30.36 4.08
N PRO A 26 39.19 -30.14 2.77
CA PRO A 26 38.38 -29.05 2.25
C PRO A 26 36.94 -29.21 2.78
N GLN A 27 36.47 -28.20 3.50
CA GLN A 27 35.06 -28.08 3.86
C GLN A 27 34.29 -27.93 2.56
N GLN A 28 33.44 -28.89 2.28
CA GLN A 28 32.50 -28.81 1.18
C GLN A 28 31.46 -27.75 1.58
N GLU A 29 31.50 -26.60 0.94
CA GLU A 29 30.50 -25.54 1.12
C GLU A 29 29.09 -26.14 0.90
N PRO A 30 28.11 -25.84 1.75
CA PRO A 30 26.72 -26.17 1.45
C PRO A 30 26.35 -25.50 0.12
N PRO A 31 25.53 -26.15 -0.73
CA PRO A 31 25.18 -25.59 -2.01
C PRO A 31 24.59 -24.20 -1.79
N SER A 32 25.21 -23.20 -2.40
CA SER A 32 24.64 -21.87 -2.53
C SER A 32 23.44 -22.00 -3.45
N ASP A 33 22.29 -22.37 -2.87
CA ASP A 33 21.00 -22.15 -3.51
C ASP A 33 20.87 -20.63 -3.62
N SER A 34 21.36 -20.09 -4.74
CA SER A 34 21.13 -18.73 -5.13
C SER A 34 19.62 -18.59 -5.30
N ILE A 35 18.94 -18.11 -4.27
CA ILE A 35 17.56 -17.66 -4.40
C ILE A 35 17.64 -16.48 -5.37
N SER A 36 17.38 -16.74 -6.65
CA SER A 36 17.20 -15.72 -7.66
C SER A 36 15.87 -15.03 -7.35
N ALA A 37 15.91 -14.07 -6.43
CA ALA A 37 14.79 -13.21 -6.14
C ALA A 37 14.75 -12.10 -7.19
N THR A 38 13.95 -12.29 -8.23
CA THR A 38 13.67 -11.22 -9.20
C THR A 38 12.71 -10.22 -8.56
N VAL A 39 13.08 -8.95 -8.54
CA VAL A 39 12.16 -7.87 -8.16
C VAL A 39 11.05 -7.78 -9.21
N GLN A 40 9.81 -8.00 -8.80
CA GLN A 40 8.66 -7.80 -9.69
C GLN A 40 8.36 -6.30 -9.81
N ILE A 41 8.44 -5.78 -11.04
CA ILE A 41 8.09 -4.39 -11.35
C ILE A 41 6.63 -4.36 -11.80
N ILE A 42 5.79 -3.67 -11.04
CA ILE A 42 4.40 -3.38 -11.39
C ILE A 42 4.29 -1.89 -11.65
N LEU A 43 3.89 -1.50 -12.86
CA LEU A 43 3.77 -0.10 -13.22
C LEU A 43 2.46 0.48 -12.69
N MET A 44 2.56 1.46 -11.81
CA MET A 44 1.40 2.21 -11.30
C MET A 44 1.36 3.59 -11.95
N LEU A 45 0.25 3.93 -12.60
CA LEU A 45 0.06 5.24 -13.22
C LEU A 45 -0.49 6.24 -12.20
N PHE A 46 0.36 7.18 -11.79
CA PHE A 46 -0.05 8.34 -11.00
C PHE A 46 -0.41 9.50 -11.94
N ARG A 47 -1.70 9.75 -12.17
CA ARG A 47 -2.13 10.94 -12.94
C ARG A 47 -1.86 12.21 -12.14
N ASN A 48 -0.84 12.96 -12.55
CA ASN A 48 -0.72 14.40 -12.29
C ASN A 48 -1.49 15.17 -13.39
N ASN A 49 -2.43 16.02 -12.98
CA ASN A 49 -3.38 16.69 -13.86
C ASN A 49 -2.71 17.56 -14.95
N LYS A 50 -3.08 17.33 -16.23
CA LYS A 50 -3.31 18.43 -17.19
C LYS A 50 -4.53 18.28 -18.13
N CYS A 51 -5.06 17.09 -18.44
CA CYS A 51 -6.32 16.97 -19.19
C CYS A 51 -7.15 15.75 -18.77
N ALA A 52 -8.47 15.91 -18.68
CA ALA A 52 -9.43 14.82 -18.68
C ALA A 52 -9.48 14.25 -20.09
N ALA A 53 -9.29 12.93 -20.23
CA ALA A 53 -9.43 12.24 -21.51
C ALA A 53 -10.74 11.44 -21.44
N PRO A 54 -11.52 11.37 -22.54
CA PRO A 54 -12.77 10.63 -22.55
C PRO A 54 -12.55 9.11 -22.31
N PRO A 55 -13.56 8.38 -21.83
CA PRO A 55 -13.48 6.94 -21.54
C PRO A 55 -12.94 6.11 -22.71
N SER A 56 -13.24 6.49 -23.95
CA SER A 56 -12.72 5.84 -25.15
C SER A 56 -11.19 5.96 -25.32
N SER A 57 -10.57 6.99 -24.74
CA SER A 57 -9.12 7.21 -24.80
C SER A 57 -8.35 6.44 -23.72
N VAL A 58 -9.01 6.04 -22.62
CA VAL A 58 -8.35 5.19 -21.61
C VAL A 58 -8.24 3.74 -22.11
N GLU A 59 -9.20 3.19 -22.84
CA GLU A 59 -9.06 1.86 -23.46
C GLU A 59 -7.89 1.81 -24.46
N ALA A 60 -7.70 2.85 -25.28
CA ALA A 60 -6.61 2.92 -26.25
C ALA A 60 -5.21 3.07 -25.61
N LEU A 61 -5.11 3.73 -24.45
CA LEU A 61 -3.85 3.88 -23.71
C LEU A 61 -3.56 2.67 -22.79
N LEU A 62 -4.59 1.93 -22.36
CA LEU A 62 -4.49 0.79 -21.43
C LEU A 62 -4.04 -0.52 -22.09
N PHE A 63 -4.20 -0.68 -23.41
CA PHE A 63 -3.92 -1.94 -24.09
C PHE A 63 -2.43 -2.35 -24.09
N LEU A 64 -1.53 -1.50 -23.58
CA LEU A 64 -0.08 -1.69 -23.65
C LEU A 64 0.61 -2.09 -22.32
N LEU A 65 -0.08 -2.09 -21.16
CA LEU A 65 0.58 -2.24 -19.85
C LEU A 65 -0.17 -3.23 -18.95
N LEU A 66 0.44 -4.40 -18.74
CA LEU A 66 -0.01 -5.42 -17.79
C LEU A 66 -0.06 -4.84 -16.36
N VAL A 67 -1.26 -4.82 -15.79
CA VAL A 67 -1.67 -4.36 -14.45
C VAL A 67 -1.66 -2.84 -14.26
N CYS A 68 -2.68 -2.17 -14.82
CA CYS A 68 -2.91 -0.73 -14.57
C CYS A 68 -3.74 -0.52 -13.30
N HIS A 69 -3.11 0.09 -12.29
CA HIS A 69 -3.75 0.75 -11.17
C HIS A 69 -3.99 2.23 -11.51
N ILE A 70 -5.20 2.75 -11.28
CA ILE A 70 -5.48 4.19 -11.39
C ILE A 70 -5.80 4.76 -10.02
N ARG A 71 -5.07 5.80 -9.64
CA ARG A 71 -5.42 6.62 -8.48
C ARG A 71 -6.56 7.58 -8.81
N ILE A 72 -7.65 7.48 -8.07
CA ILE A 72 -8.71 8.50 -8.09
C ILE A 72 -8.21 9.69 -7.26
N ASN A 73 -8.37 10.91 -7.75
CA ASN A 73 -8.04 12.13 -7.02
C ASN A 73 -9.27 13.05 -6.99
N ASN A 74 -9.46 13.80 -5.90
CA ASN A 74 -10.54 14.78 -5.74
C ASN A 74 -10.64 15.78 -6.90
N LYS A 75 -9.54 16.05 -7.63
CA LYS A 75 -9.57 16.92 -8.81
C LYS A 75 -10.05 16.22 -10.09
N THR A 76 -9.89 14.91 -10.23
CA THR A 76 -10.53 14.12 -11.30
C THR A 76 -12.06 14.17 -11.18
N LEU A 77 -12.56 14.34 -9.95
CA LEU A 77 -13.99 14.48 -9.63
C LEU A 77 -14.57 15.88 -9.95
N HIS A 78 -13.73 16.89 -10.19
CA HIS A 78 -14.18 18.26 -10.47
C HIS A 78 -14.59 18.50 -11.93
N ALA A 79 -14.47 17.51 -12.82
CA ALA A 79 -14.92 17.63 -14.21
C ALA A 79 -16.46 17.68 -14.38
N SER A 80 -17.24 17.63 -13.30
CA SER A 80 -18.69 17.89 -13.34
C SER A 80 -19.09 18.76 -12.15
N LYS A 81 -18.99 20.08 -12.33
CA LYS A 81 -19.40 21.07 -11.32
C LYS A 81 -20.53 21.93 -11.90
N HIS A 82 -21.77 21.44 -11.82
CA HIS A 82 -22.95 22.29 -11.87
C HIS A 82 -23.93 21.92 -10.75
N GLY A 83 -23.87 22.69 -9.66
CA GLY A 83 -24.80 22.62 -8.55
C GLY A 83 -24.47 23.71 -7.54
N LYS A 84 -25.39 24.65 -7.34
CA LYS A 84 -25.23 25.91 -6.58
C LYS A 84 -24.81 25.65 -5.12
N ARG A 85 -24.01 26.59 -4.57
CA ARG A 85 -23.74 26.73 -3.13
C ARG A 85 -25.07 26.86 -2.37
N GLY A 86 -25.35 25.89 -1.50
CA GLY A 86 -26.42 25.91 -0.51
C GLY A 86 -26.03 24.99 0.65
N ASN A 87 -26.28 25.45 1.88
CA ASN A 87 -25.88 24.81 3.13
C ASN A 87 -26.26 23.32 3.23
N GLY A 88 -25.31 22.50 3.67
CA GLY A 88 -25.49 21.07 3.94
C GLY A 88 -25.52 20.22 2.66
N SER A 89 -24.37 19.81 2.15
CA SER A 89 -24.33 18.91 0.99
C SER A 89 -23.33 17.79 1.21
N PHE A 90 -23.90 16.62 1.49
CA PHE A 90 -23.33 15.30 1.30
C PHE A 90 -22.54 15.29 -0.01
N MET A 91 -21.21 15.17 0.08
CA MET A 91 -20.33 15.21 -1.09
C MET A 91 -20.38 13.84 -1.78
N LEU A 92 -21.52 13.57 -2.40
CA LEU A 92 -21.80 12.38 -3.20
C LEU A 92 -20.88 12.41 -4.44
N LEU A 93 -20.22 11.30 -4.73
CA LEU A 93 -19.60 11.05 -6.02
C LEU A 93 -20.59 11.41 -7.13
N SER A 94 -20.16 12.28 -8.03
CA SER A 94 -20.92 12.59 -9.26
C SER A 94 -21.22 11.28 -10.00
N ARG A 95 -22.35 11.21 -10.73
CA ARG A 95 -22.76 10.00 -11.48
C ARG A 95 -21.59 9.38 -12.26
N GLY A 96 -20.75 10.24 -12.87
CA GLY A 96 -19.56 9.85 -13.61
C GLY A 96 -18.50 9.09 -12.82
N THR A 97 -18.35 9.33 -11.51
CA THR A 97 -17.32 8.63 -10.73
C THR A 97 -17.74 7.20 -10.39
N ARG A 98 -19.02 6.97 -10.10
CA ARG A 98 -19.54 5.62 -9.85
C ARG A 98 -19.39 4.77 -11.12
N THR A 99 -19.61 5.37 -12.30
CA THR A 99 -19.36 4.74 -13.61
C THR A 99 -17.89 4.36 -13.77
N ILE A 100 -16.96 5.26 -13.45
CA ILE A 100 -15.51 4.99 -13.54
C ILE A 100 -15.11 3.80 -12.65
N ILE A 101 -15.58 3.73 -11.40
CA ILE A 101 -15.24 2.63 -10.49
C ILE A 101 -15.76 1.29 -11.04
N ARG A 102 -16.99 1.26 -11.56
CA ARG A 102 -17.54 0.05 -12.18
C ARG A 102 -16.75 -0.37 -13.41
N GLU A 103 -16.30 0.58 -14.21
CA GLU A 103 -15.44 0.33 -15.36
C GLU A 103 -14.07 -0.19 -14.95
N MET A 104 -13.47 0.36 -13.89
CA MET A 104 -12.24 -0.17 -13.29
C MET A 104 -12.42 -1.62 -12.84
N ASN A 105 -13.52 -1.95 -12.16
CA ASN A 105 -13.81 -3.33 -11.78
C ASN A 105 -14.01 -4.24 -13.00
N ARG A 106 -14.68 -3.77 -14.06
CA ARG A 106 -14.87 -4.51 -15.34
C ARG A 106 -13.54 -4.81 -16.02
N LEU A 107 -12.60 -3.87 -15.99
CA LEU A 107 -11.28 -4.00 -16.60
C LEU A 107 -10.28 -4.78 -15.75
N GLY A 108 -10.56 -5.01 -14.47
CA GLY A 108 -9.61 -5.61 -13.53
C GLY A 108 -8.54 -4.62 -13.07
N MET A 109 -8.92 -3.36 -12.93
CA MET A 109 -8.07 -2.30 -12.42
C MET A 109 -8.32 -2.12 -10.92
N MET A 110 -7.24 -2.08 -10.15
CA MET A 110 -7.32 -1.73 -8.73
C MET A 110 -7.73 -0.27 -8.56
N VAL A 111 -8.62 -0.02 -7.59
CA VAL A 111 -9.09 1.30 -7.20
C VAL A 111 -8.22 1.81 -6.05
N ASP A 112 -7.40 2.85 -6.27
CA ASP A 112 -6.67 3.54 -5.19
C ASP A 112 -7.54 4.56 -4.49
N LEU A 113 -7.54 4.50 -3.17
CA LEU A 113 -8.15 5.51 -2.31
C LEU A 113 -7.12 6.37 -1.57
N SER A 114 -5.81 6.17 -1.76
CA SER A 114 -4.82 7.11 -1.23
C SER A 114 -4.96 8.50 -1.89
N HIS A 115 -4.87 9.57 -1.08
CA HIS A 115 -5.09 10.99 -1.45
C HIS A 115 -6.55 11.44 -1.65
N VAL A 116 -7.55 10.56 -1.52
CA VAL A 116 -8.95 10.97 -1.69
C VAL A 116 -9.57 11.53 -0.41
N SER A 117 -10.70 12.22 -0.53
CA SER A 117 -11.48 12.63 0.65
C SER A 117 -12.20 11.45 1.31
N THR A 118 -12.51 11.53 2.61
CA THR A 118 -13.32 10.50 3.30
C THR A 118 -14.68 10.25 2.63
N GLY A 119 -15.31 11.29 2.06
CA GLY A 119 -16.55 11.13 1.28
C GLY A 119 -16.34 10.25 0.04
N THR A 120 -15.25 10.50 -0.69
CA THR A 120 -14.85 9.67 -1.84
C THR A 120 -14.51 8.24 -1.42
N MET A 121 -13.84 8.05 -0.27
CA MET A 121 -13.55 6.70 0.25
C MET A 121 -14.84 5.92 0.47
N ARG A 122 -15.81 6.53 1.17
CA ARG A 122 -17.10 5.92 1.49
C ARG A 122 -17.86 5.52 0.24
N ASP A 123 -18.00 6.43 -0.72
CA ASP A 123 -18.76 6.16 -1.93
C ASP A 123 -18.04 5.14 -2.83
N ALA A 124 -16.71 5.12 -2.85
CA ALA A 124 -15.96 4.12 -3.60
C ALA A 124 -16.11 2.73 -2.99
N LEU A 125 -16.05 2.62 -1.66
CA LEU A 125 -16.28 1.38 -0.93
C LEU A 125 -17.72 0.87 -1.08
N GLU A 126 -18.69 1.77 -1.23
CA GLU A 126 -20.09 1.41 -1.49
C GLU A 126 -20.29 0.85 -2.91
N VAL A 127 -19.54 1.36 -3.90
CA VAL A 127 -19.75 1.04 -5.32
C VAL A 127 -18.83 -0.08 -5.82
N SER A 128 -17.63 -0.22 -5.27
CA SER A 128 -16.63 -1.17 -5.79
C SER A 128 -17.04 -2.61 -5.51
N GLU A 129 -17.18 -3.39 -6.57
CA GLU A 129 -17.44 -4.82 -6.52
C GLU A 129 -16.14 -5.64 -6.33
N ALA A 130 -14.99 -5.03 -6.65
CA ALA A 130 -13.67 -5.60 -6.39
C ALA A 130 -13.02 -4.97 -5.15
N PRO A 131 -12.05 -5.66 -4.52
CA PRO A 131 -11.28 -5.09 -3.42
C PRO A 131 -10.54 -3.80 -3.82
N VAL A 132 -10.65 -2.77 -2.97
CA VAL A 132 -9.93 -1.51 -3.13
C VAL A 132 -8.58 -1.53 -2.42
N ILE A 133 -7.71 -0.57 -2.74
CA ILE A 133 -6.43 -0.40 -2.06
C ILE A 133 -6.25 1.04 -1.56
N PHE A 134 -5.50 1.18 -0.47
CA PHE A 134 -4.80 2.44 -0.17
C PHE A 134 -3.33 2.19 -0.40
N SER A 135 -2.76 2.74 -1.48
CA SER A 135 -1.39 2.39 -1.87
C SER A 135 -0.32 2.86 -0.89
N HIS A 136 -0.59 3.94 -0.15
CA HIS A 136 0.35 4.54 0.80
C HIS A 136 -0.39 5.52 1.72
N SER A 137 -1.11 4.97 2.70
CA SER A 137 -1.80 5.73 3.74
C SER A 137 -1.60 5.07 5.11
N SER A 138 -1.72 5.83 6.19
CA SER A 138 -1.54 5.33 7.56
C SER A 138 -2.82 5.52 8.40
N ALA A 139 -2.84 5.02 9.64
CA ALA A 139 -3.99 5.10 10.56
C ALA A 139 -4.24 6.52 11.11
N TYR A 140 -5.48 7.01 11.03
CA TYR A 140 -5.87 8.35 11.47
C TYR A 140 -5.85 8.51 13.00
N GLU A 141 -6.22 7.47 13.73
CA GLU A 141 -6.30 7.51 15.21
C GLU A 141 -4.94 7.69 15.90
N LEU A 142 -3.83 7.39 15.21
CA LEU A 142 -2.48 7.64 15.73
C LEU A 142 -1.93 9.00 15.27
N CYS A 143 -2.26 9.43 14.05
CA CYS A 143 -1.95 10.76 13.54
C CYS A 143 -3.10 11.28 12.66
N ASN A 144 -3.74 12.35 13.13
CA ASN A 144 -5.01 12.89 12.64
C ASN A 144 -4.88 13.78 11.39
N THR A 145 -4.04 13.39 10.44
CA THR A 145 -3.89 14.07 9.14
C THR A 145 -4.98 13.65 8.16
N SER A 146 -5.41 14.55 7.27
CA SER A 146 -6.38 14.26 6.19
C SER A 146 -5.93 13.18 5.20
N ARG A 147 -4.68 12.74 5.32
CA ARG A 147 -4.02 11.72 4.50
C ARG A 147 -4.15 10.31 5.05
N ASN A 148 -4.48 10.21 6.34
CA ASN A 148 -4.66 8.96 7.05
C ASN A 148 -6.13 8.56 7.07
N VAL A 149 -6.34 7.25 7.24
CA VAL A 149 -7.65 6.61 7.09
C VAL A 149 -8.26 6.38 8.46
N GLN A 150 -9.51 6.81 8.64
CA GLN A 150 -10.28 6.63 9.87
C GLN A 150 -10.67 5.16 10.09
N ASP A 151 -10.87 4.76 11.34
CA ASP A 151 -11.19 3.36 11.71
C ASP A 151 -12.47 2.84 11.05
N ASP A 152 -13.49 3.68 10.89
CA ASP A 152 -14.73 3.33 10.20
C ASP A 152 -14.49 2.99 8.72
N MET A 153 -13.57 3.72 8.07
CA MET A 153 -13.15 3.45 6.70
C MET A 153 -12.25 2.21 6.61
N LEU A 154 -11.37 1.97 7.60
CA LEU A 154 -10.57 0.74 7.67
C LEU A 154 -11.46 -0.51 7.79
N GLN A 155 -12.49 -0.45 8.64
CA GLN A 155 -13.46 -1.53 8.79
C GLN A 155 -14.28 -1.74 7.52
N SER A 156 -14.68 -0.66 6.84
CA SER A 156 -15.42 -0.73 5.58
C SER A 156 -14.56 -1.31 4.45
N MET A 157 -13.28 -0.95 4.40
CA MET A 157 -12.29 -1.54 3.49
C MET A 157 -12.09 -3.03 3.77
N ALA A 158 -11.99 -3.43 5.04
CA ALA A 158 -11.87 -4.84 5.42
C ALA A 158 -13.08 -5.66 4.94
N LYS A 159 -14.30 -5.14 5.11
CA LYS A 159 -15.53 -5.76 4.59
C LYS A 159 -15.55 -5.89 3.06
N ASN A 160 -14.99 -4.91 2.36
CA ASN A 160 -14.82 -4.96 0.89
C ASN A 160 -13.72 -5.97 0.45
N GLY A 161 -12.89 -6.46 1.36
CA GLY A 161 -11.77 -7.36 1.03
C GLY A 161 -10.48 -6.61 0.67
N GLY A 162 -10.45 -5.28 0.81
CA GLY A 162 -9.35 -4.42 0.39
C GLY A 162 -8.09 -4.52 1.25
N ILE A 163 -7.11 -3.66 0.99
CA ILE A 163 -5.85 -3.58 1.74
C ILE A 163 -5.42 -2.12 1.91
N ILE A 164 -4.85 -1.79 3.07
CA ILE A 164 -4.11 -0.54 3.28
C ILE A 164 -2.61 -0.84 3.38
N MET A 165 -1.82 -0.13 2.59
CA MET A 165 -0.38 -0.22 2.59
C MET A 165 0.20 0.97 3.35
N VAL A 166 0.91 0.69 4.46
CA VAL A 166 1.32 1.71 5.43
C VAL A 166 2.42 2.59 4.85
N ASN A 167 2.23 3.91 4.98
CA ASN A 167 3.15 4.94 4.51
C ASN A 167 4.19 5.28 5.60
N PHE A 168 5.44 5.49 5.20
CA PHE A 168 6.53 5.81 6.13
C PHE A 168 6.86 7.31 6.19
N TYR A 169 6.01 8.19 5.66
CA TYR A 169 6.20 9.62 5.84
C TYR A 169 6.05 10.03 7.31
N SER A 170 7.08 10.61 7.92
CA SER A 170 7.06 10.96 9.36
C SER A 170 5.83 11.78 9.77
N LYS A 171 5.40 12.73 8.92
CA LYS A 171 4.20 13.55 9.16
C LYS A 171 2.89 12.78 9.15
N PHE A 172 2.86 11.57 8.58
CA PHE A 172 1.70 10.69 8.60
C PHE A 172 1.80 9.66 9.72
N LEU A 173 2.98 9.46 10.32
CA LEU A 173 3.16 8.57 11.46
C LEU A 173 2.96 9.31 12.79
N THR A 174 3.67 10.42 13.00
CA THR A 174 3.68 11.12 14.30
C THR A 174 3.07 12.51 14.24
N CYS A 175 2.53 12.91 13.07
CA CYS A 175 2.08 14.28 12.81
C CYS A 175 3.18 15.34 13.01
N SER A 176 4.45 14.90 12.96
CA SER A 176 5.64 15.73 13.13
C SER A 176 6.72 15.33 12.11
N ASP A 177 7.83 16.07 12.07
CA ASP A 177 8.97 15.75 11.20
C ASP A 177 9.79 14.55 11.71
N ASN A 178 9.60 14.15 12.98
CA ASN A 178 10.39 13.12 13.64
C ASN A 178 9.54 11.87 13.92
N ALA A 179 9.98 10.74 13.37
CA ALA A 179 9.37 9.44 13.59
C ALA A 179 10.47 8.37 13.65
N SER A 180 10.11 7.18 14.11
CA SER A 180 10.97 6.01 14.19
C SER A 180 10.30 4.78 13.57
N VAL A 181 11.06 3.71 13.38
CA VAL A 181 10.52 2.39 13.01
C VAL A 181 9.41 1.93 13.95
N HIS A 182 9.49 2.26 15.26
CA HIS A 182 8.45 1.89 16.21
C HIS A 182 7.11 2.58 15.94
N ASP A 183 7.13 3.81 15.41
CA ASP A 183 5.91 4.52 15.02
C ASP A 183 5.28 3.85 13.80
N ALA A 184 6.08 3.43 12.81
CA ALA A 184 5.59 2.64 11.68
C ALA A 184 4.97 1.30 12.15
N VAL A 185 5.64 0.60 13.07
CA VAL A 185 5.12 -0.62 13.71
C VAL A 185 3.81 -0.36 14.45
N ALA A 186 3.68 0.78 15.15
CA ALA A 186 2.44 1.15 15.84
C ALA A 186 1.27 1.30 14.86
N HIS A 187 1.47 1.93 13.70
CA HIS A 187 0.46 2.01 12.65
C HIS A 187 0.09 0.65 12.05
N ILE A 188 1.09 -0.19 11.76
CA ILE A 188 0.85 -1.56 11.24
C ILE A 188 0.03 -2.37 12.25
N ASN A 189 0.38 -2.33 13.53
CA ASN A 189 -0.33 -3.04 14.61
C ASN A 189 -1.74 -2.49 14.83
N HIS A 190 -1.92 -1.18 14.78
CA HIS A 190 -3.23 -0.55 14.89
C HIS A 190 -4.15 -1.01 13.76
N ILE A 191 -3.67 -0.98 12.51
CA ILE A 191 -4.45 -1.43 11.35
C ILE A 191 -4.75 -2.93 11.45
N LYS A 192 -3.76 -3.78 11.83
CA LYS A 192 -3.99 -5.21 12.07
C LYS A 192 -5.11 -5.44 13.08
N ARG A 193 -5.19 -4.63 14.14
CA ARG A 193 -6.24 -4.73 15.16
C ARG A 193 -7.62 -4.30 14.64
N VAL A 194 -7.70 -3.26 13.81
CA VAL A 194 -8.97 -2.69 13.34
C VAL A 194 -9.52 -3.42 12.11
N ALA A 195 -8.65 -3.69 11.12
CA ALA A 195 -9.02 -4.27 9.83
C ALA A 195 -8.70 -5.77 9.74
N GLY A 196 -7.78 -6.29 10.55
CA GLY A 196 -7.31 -7.69 10.48
C GLY A 196 -5.99 -7.85 9.73
N ILE A 197 -5.32 -8.99 9.94
CA ILE A 197 -4.00 -9.28 9.36
C ILE A 197 -4.01 -9.35 7.83
N ASP A 198 -5.13 -9.74 7.22
CA ASP A 198 -5.22 -9.92 5.76
C ASP A 198 -5.39 -8.58 5.00
N HIS A 199 -5.47 -7.46 5.73
CA HIS A 199 -5.84 -6.14 5.21
C HIS A 199 -4.74 -5.08 5.41
N VAL A 200 -3.54 -5.47 5.83
CA VAL A 200 -2.39 -4.58 6.02
C VAL A 200 -1.23 -4.97 5.10
N GLY A 201 -0.56 -3.97 4.52
CA GLY A 201 0.62 -4.12 3.67
C GLY A 201 1.62 -2.98 3.86
N LEU A 202 2.65 -2.94 3.01
CA LEU A 202 3.72 -1.95 3.05
C LEU A 202 3.68 -1.04 1.83
N GLY A 203 3.63 0.27 2.05
CA GLY A 203 3.49 1.30 1.02
C GLY A 203 4.31 2.51 1.36
N ALA A 204 5.62 2.32 1.53
CA ALA A 204 6.53 3.27 2.20
C ALA A 204 6.48 4.71 1.63
N GLY A 205 6.26 4.87 0.32
CA GLY A 205 6.22 6.17 -0.34
C GLY A 205 7.60 6.80 -0.54
N TYR A 206 8.67 6.00 -0.50
CA TYR A 206 10.04 6.43 -0.82
C TYR A 206 10.12 7.20 -2.15
N ASP A 207 11.10 8.09 -2.26
CA ASP A 207 11.30 9.05 -3.36
C ASP A 207 10.15 10.06 -3.60
N GLY A 208 9.05 9.94 -2.86
CA GLY A 208 7.92 10.89 -2.82
C GLY A 208 7.78 11.67 -1.52
N ILE A 209 8.70 11.47 -0.57
CA ILE A 209 8.65 12.01 0.80
C ILE A 209 9.98 12.63 1.20
N ASN A 210 9.94 13.66 2.04
CA ASN A 210 11.13 14.40 2.47
C ASN A 210 11.56 14.11 3.92
N PHE A 211 10.71 13.39 4.68
CA PHE A 211 10.96 13.04 6.07
C PHE A 211 10.69 11.55 6.25
N THR A 212 11.75 10.78 6.46
CA THR A 212 11.68 9.35 6.73
C THR A 212 11.86 9.08 8.23
N PRO A 213 11.31 7.97 8.76
CA PRO A 213 11.47 7.60 10.14
C PRO A 213 12.88 7.06 10.38
N LYS A 214 13.44 7.30 11.56
CA LYS A 214 14.70 6.69 11.98
C LYS A 214 14.60 5.16 11.97
N GLY A 215 15.56 4.51 11.31
CA GLY A 215 15.59 3.06 11.07
C GLY A 215 14.83 2.63 9.81
N LEU A 216 14.19 3.57 9.09
CA LEU A 216 13.48 3.37 7.82
C LEU A 216 13.88 4.43 6.79
N GLU A 217 15.18 4.76 6.75
CA GLU A 217 15.73 5.85 5.94
C GLU A 217 15.51 5.64 4.44
N ASP A 218 15.62 4.41 3.94
CA ASP A 218 15.51 4.08 2.52
C ASP A 218 15.00 2.64 2.28
N VAL A 219 14.95 2.24 1.01
CA VAL A 219 14.48 0.91 0.57
C VAL A 219 15.30 -0.26 1.11
N SER A 220 16.51 -0.04 1.60
CA SER A 220 17.33 -1.07 2.24
C SER A 220 16.93 -1.36 3.69
N SER A 221 16.08 -0.51 4.29
CA SER A 221 15.71 -0.58 5.70
C SER A 221 14.56 -1.55 6.04
N TYR A 222 13.94 -2.21 5.05
CA TYR A 222 12.86 -3.19 5.32
C TYR A 222 13.27 -4.31 6.29
N PRO A 223 14.49 -4.90 6.23
CA PRO A 223 14.91 -5.90 7.22
C PRO A 223 14.82 -5.41 8.67
N THR A 224 15.10 -4.13 8.91
CA THR A 224 14.94 -3.49 10.24
C THR A 224 13.47 -3.53 10.68
N LEU A 225 12.54 -3.16 9.79
CA LEU A 225 11.10 -3.25 10.07
C LEU A 225 10.66 -4.66 10.45
N PHE A 226 11.07 -5.66 9.66
CA PHE A 226 10.70 -7.06 9.90
C PHE A 226 11.31 -7.58 11.21
N ALA A 227 12.54 -7.20 11.54
CA ALA A 227 13.18 -7.54 12.81
C ALA A 227 12.41 -6.96 14.02
N GLU A 228 11.97 -5.70 13.93
CA GLU A 228 11.15 -5.05 14.95
C GLU A 228 9.79 -5.73 15.12
N LEU A 229 9.11 -6.07 14.01
CA LEU A 229 7.83 -6.78 14.04
C LEU A 229 7.95 -8.18 14.64
N LEU A 230 9.03 -8.91 14.31
CA LEU A 230 9.35 -10.19 14.95
C LEU A 230 9.54 -10.02 16.46
N GLY A 231 10.27 -8.98 16.88
CA GLY A 231 10.53 -8.67 18.29
C GLY A 231 9.26 -8.41 19.11
N VAL A 232 8.20 -7.91 18.47
CA VAL A 232 6.89 -7.65 19.12
C VAL A 232 5.85 -8.76 18.90
N GLY A 233 6.28 -9.93 18.43
CA GLY A 233 5.48 -11.15 18.41
C GLY A 233 4.73 -11.45 17.11
N TRP A 234 5.12 -10.86 15.98
CA TRP A 234 4.60 -11.28 14.68
C TRP A 234 5.13 -12.66 14.29
N SER A 235 4.25 -13.53 13.79
CA SER A 235 4.64 -14.83 13.23
C SER A 235 5.24 -14.66 11.83
N ILE A 236 6.03 -15.64 11.38
CA ILE A 236 6.55 -15.66 10.00
C ILE A 236 5.40 -15.67 8.97
N GLU A 237 4.28 -16.31 9.30
CA GLU A 237 3.08 -16.31 8.46
C GLU A 237 2.47 -14.91 8.33
N ASP A 238 2.31 -14.20 9.45
CA ASP A 238 1.80 -12.82 9.47
C ASP A 238 2.73 -11.88 8.67
N LEU A 239 4.05 -12.07 8.80
CA LEU A 239 5.03 -11.28 8.05
C LEU A 239 5.02 -11.60 6.56
N THR A 240 4.78 -12.86 6.17
CA THR A 240 4.64 -13.26 4.77
C THR A 240 3.42 -12.59 4.14
N LYS A 241 2.31 -12.52 4.88
CA LYS A 241 1.11 -11.78 4.48
C LYS A 241 1.41 -10.29 4.31
N LEU A 242 2.06 -9.66 5.29
CA LEU A 242 2.43 -8.25 5.28
C LEU A 242 3.39 -7.88 4.13
N ALA A 243 4.39 -8.74 3.88
CA ALA A 243 5.44 -8.50 2.89
C ALA A 243 4.90 -8.41 1.45
N GLY A 244 3.79 -9.09 1.16
CA GLY A 244 3.19 -9.06 -0.17
C GLY A 244 2.04 -10.02 -0.38
N GLY A 245 1.90 -11.06 0.47
CA GLY A 245 0.82 -12.04 0.34
C GLY A 245 -0.57 -11.40 0.29
N ASN A 246 -0.83 -10.40 1.12
CA ASN A 246 -2.10 -9.67 1.13
C ASN A 246 -2.33 -8.86 -0.15
N PHE A 247 -1.28 -8.24 -0.70
CA PHE A 247 -1.38 -7.49 -1.94
C PHE A 247 -1.64 -8.41 -3.13
N LEU A 248 -0.95 -9.55 -3.20
CA LEU A 248 -1.17 -10.57 -4.23
C LEU A 248 -2.60 -11.12 -4.16
N ARG A 249 -3.13 -11.39 -2.95
CA ARG A 249 -4.53 -11.78 -2.74
C ARG A 249 -5.49 -10.76 -3.35
N VAL A 250 -5.28 -9.47 -3.09
CA VAL A 250 -6.12 -8.40 -3.63
C VAL A 250 -6.05 -8.35 -5.15
N MET A 251 -4.84 -8.43 -5.75
CA MET A 251 -4.70 -8.47 -7.21
C MET A 251 -5.48 -9.64 -7.83
N GLN A 252 -5.33 -10.85 -7.28
CA GLN A 252 -6.05 -12.03 -7.75
C GLN A 252 -7.57 -11.86 -7.67
N GLN A 253 -8.08 -11.25 -6.59
CA GLN A 253 -9.51 -11.00 -6.44
C GLN A 253 -10.03 -9.96 -7.44
N VAL A 254 -9.24 -8.92 -7.74
CA VAL A 254 -9.57 -7.92 -8.76
C VAL A 254 -9.62 -8.55 -10.17
N GLU A 255 -8.66 -9.39 -10.50
CA GLU A 255 -8.65 -10.15 -11.77
C GLU A 255 -9.83 -11.13 -11.86
N LYS A 256 -10.19 -11.77 -10.74
CA LYS A 256 -11.37 -12.64 -10.69
C LYS A 256 -12.65 -11.88 -11.04
N VAL A 257 -12.85 -10.69 -10.47
CA VAL A 257 -14.03 -9.85 -10.78
C VAL A 257 -14.06 -9.44 -12.26
N ARG A 258 -12.91 -9.10 -12.85
CA ARG A 258 -12.79 -8.85 -14.30
C ARG A 258 -13.26 -10.04 -15.13
N ASP A 259 -12.79 -11.23 -14.78
CA ASP A 259 -13.07 -12.45 -15.55
C ASP A 259 -14.53 -12.88 -15.40
N GLU A 260 -15.13 -12.72 -14.21
CA GLU A 260 -16.56 -12.91 -13.98
C GLU A 260 -17.41 -11.94 -14.81
N LYS A 261 -17.05 -10.65 -14.83
CA LYS A 261 -17.75 -9.63 -15.64
C LYS A 261 -17.60 -9.89 -17.13
N ARG A 262 -16.43 -10.34 -17.58
CA ARG A 262 -16.19 -10.75 -18.98
C ARG A 262 -17.06 -11.96 -19.35
N ALA A 263 -17.11 -12.98 -18.50
CA ALA A 263 -17.93 -14.17 -18.72
C ALA A 263 -19.42 -13.85 -18.74
N ALA A 264 -19.86 -12.89 -17.92
CA ALA A 264 -21.24 -12.39 -17.92
C ALA A 264 -21.58 -11.46 -19.11
N GLY A 265 -20.61 -11.16 -20.00
CA GLY A 265 -20.84 -10.31 -21.16
C GLY A 265 -21.14 -8.84 -20.82
N ILE A 266 -20.65 -8.35 -19.67
CA ILE A 266 -20.86 -6.95 -19.26
C ILE A 266 -20.15 -6.02 -20.23
N LYS A 267 -20.92 -5.13 -20.88
CA LYS A 267 -20.40 -4.13 -21.82
C LYS A 267 -19.65 -3.01 -21.09
N PRO A 268 -18.73 -2.30 -21.78
CA PRO A 268 -18.10 -1.10 -21.24
C PRO A 268 -19.13 -0.10 -20.72
N TYR A 269 -18.84 0.52 -19.57
CA TYR A 269 -19.68 1.57 -19.03
C TYR A 269 -19.37 2.89 -19.77
N GLU A 270 -20.31 3.33 -20.59
CA GLU A 270 -20.22 4.60 -21.32
C GLU A 270 -21.06 5.67 -20.62
N ASP A 271 -20.41 6.76 -20.19
CA ASP A 271 -21.11 8.00 -19.88
C ASP A 271 -21.03 8.89 -21.12
N HIS A 272 -22.13 9.00 -21.86
CA HIS A 272 -22.26 10.07 -22.85
C HIS A 272 -22.51 11.37 -22.08
N PRO A 273 -21.62 12.38 -22.19
CA PRO A 273 -21.96 13.70 -21.73
C PRO A 273 -23.22 14.10 -22.50
N ASN A 274 -24.33 14.33 -21.79
CA ASN A 274 -25.43 15.07 -22.38
C ASN A 274 -24.87 16.47 -22.65
N PHE A 275 -24.32 16.69 -23.84
CA PHE A 275 -24.07 18.01 -24.38
C PHE A 275 -25.43 18.67 -24.50
N ARG A 276 -25.87 19.34 -23.43
CA ARG A 276 -26.93 20.33 -23.59
C ARG A 276 -26.41 21.32 -24.60
N ALA A 277 -27.10 21.47 -25.73
CA ALA A 277 -26.76 22.40 -26.81
C ALA A 277 -26.76 23.90 -26.39
N GLU A 278 -26.86 24.18 -25.09
CA GLU A 278 -27.11 25.47 -24.46
C GLU A 278 -26.09 25.73 -23.32
N ASP A 279 -24.86 25.19 -23.42
CA ASP A 279 -23.78 25.56 -22.49
C ASP A 279 -23.00 26.76 -23.06
N PRO A 280 -23.07 27.96 -22.42
CA PRO A 280 -22.45 29.18 -22.93
C PRO A 280 -20.91 29.15 -22.90
N TYR A 281 -20.30 28.05 -22.44
CA TYR A 281 -18.85 27.86 -22.43
C TYR A 281 -18.35 26.85 -23.47
N ASN A 282 -19.17 26.54 -24.48
CA ASN A 282 -18.70 25.70 -25.58
C ASN A 282 -17.59 26.46 -26.32
N CYS A 283 -16.35 25.95 -26.24
CA CYS A 283 -15.22 26.48 -26.98
C CYS A 283 -15.45 26.19 -28.47
N THR A 284 -16.17 27.07 -29.16
CA THR A 284 -16.14 27.15 -30.62
C THR A 284 -14.76 27.62 -31.01
N THR A 285 -14.07 26.81 -31.80
CA THR A 285 -12.89 27.19 -32.55
C THR A 285 -13.26 28.35 -33.50
N SER A 286 -12.81 29.54 -33.14
CA SER A 286 -12.57 30.63 -34.10
C SER A 286 -11.19 30.46 -34.72
#